data_AF-A0A519Y7M5-F1
#
_entry.id   AF-A0A519Y7M5-F1
#
_cell.length_a   1.000
_cell.length_b   1.000
_cell.length_c   1.000
_cell.angle_alpha   90.00
_cell.angle_beta   90.00
_cell.angle_gamma   90.00
#
_symmetry.space_group_name_H-M   'P 1'
#
loop_
_entity.id
_entity.type
_entity.pdbx_description
1 polymer ?
#
loop_
_entity_poly.entity_id
_entity_poly.type
_entity_poly.pdbx_seq_one_letter_code
_entity_poly.pdbx_strand_id
1 'polypeptide(L)'
;MFRMQSFHMYGVIGSAVMVGIISVWLIRKFNVKTIHGEEIHFHPKKFNKGQIYGGLIFGFGWALTGACPGPLFAQIGTGFLVVAVVLLSAIAGTWIYGYFREKLPH
;
A
#
# COMPACT_ATOMS: atom_id res chain seq x y z
N MET A 1 14.51 -6.58 8.29
CA MET A 1 14.63 -6.60 6.82
C MET A 1 15.81 -5.80 6.28
N PHE A 2 16.30 -4.74 6.96
CA PHE A 2 17.42 -3.90 6.47
C PHE A 2 18.77 -4.20 7.14
N ARG A 3 19.19 -5.47 7.19
CA ARG A 3 20.62 -5.78 7.26
C ARG A 3 21.14 -5.64 5.82
N MET A 4 22.23 -4.91 5.59
CA MET A 4 22.87 -4.74 4.27
C MET A 4 23.44 -6.04 3.67
N GLN A 5 22.82 -7.19 3.95
CA GLN A 5 23.22 -8.51 3.43
C GLN A 5 22.37 -8.98 2.25
N SER A 6 21.20 -8.38 1.99
CA SER A 6 20.27 -8.89 0.98
C SER A 6 19.70 -7.77 0.09
N PHE A 7 20.47 -7.40 -0.94
CA PHE A 7 20.02 -6.53 -2.05
C PHE A 7 18.77 -7.05 -2.78
N HIS A 8 18.39 -8.31 -2.57
CA HIS A 8 17.21 -8.93 -3.17
C HIS A 8 15.92 -8.13 -2.95
N MET A 9 15.62 -7.71 -1.71
CA MET A 9 14.34 -7.03 -1.46
C MET A 9 14.30 -5.62 -2.08
N TYR A 10 15.41 -4.88 -2.02
CA TYR A 10 15.53 -3.58 -2.69
C TYR A 10 15.46 -3.72 -4.22
N GLY A 11 16.12 -4.74 -4.78
CA GLY A 11 16.09 -5.03 -6.21
C GLY A 11 14.68 -5.40 -6.71
N VAL A 12 13.95 -6.22 -5.95
CA VAL A 12 12.57 -6.61 -6.29
C VAL A 12 11.61 -5.42 -6.21
N ILE A 13 11.68 -4.62 -5.14
CA ILE A 13 10.83 -3.43 -5.01
C ILE A 13 11.17 -2.41 -6.12
N GLY A 14 12.46 -2.18 -6.38
CA GLY A 14 12.90 -1.27 -7.43
C GLY A 14 12.48 -1.70 -8.83
N SER A 15 12.62 -2.98 -9.17
CA SER A 15 12.19 -3.50 -10.47
C SER A 15 10.67 -3.45 -10.63
N ALA A 16 9.91 -3.77 -9.59
CA ALA A 16 8.45 -3.66 -9.61
C ALA A 16 7.99 -2.21 -9.87
N VAL A 17 8.63 -1.22 -9.23
CA VAL A 17 8.34 0.20 -9.47
C VAL A 17 8.67 0.59 -10.91
N MET A 18 9.83 0.20 -11.43
CA MET A 18 10.23 0.48 -12.81
C MET A 18 9.27 -0.13 -13.83
N VAL A 19 8.90 -1.40 -13.64
CA VAL A 19 7.93 -2.09 -14.50
C VAL A 19 6.57 -1.40 -14.43
N GLY A 20 6.13 -0.98 -13.24
CA GLY A 20 4.89 -0.23 -13.05
C GLY A 20 4.88 1.11 -13.79
N ILE A 21 5.97 1.89 -13.70
CA ILE A 21 6.12 3.17 -14.41
C ILE A 21 6.06 2.94 -15.92
N ILE A 22 6.83 1.98 -16.44
CA ILE A 22 6.88 1.67 -17.87
C ILE A 22 5.50 1.21 -18.36
N SER A 23 4.82 0.35 -17.59
CA SER A 23 3.49 -0.17 -17.93
C SER A 23 2.45 0.95 -17.99
N VAL A 24 2.39 1.79 -16.95
CA VAL A 24 1.47 2.94 -16.91
C VAL A 24 1.79 3.93 -18.03
N TRP A 25 3.07 4.17 -18.32
CA TRP A 25 3.49 5.04 -19.42
C TRP A 25 3.08 4.48 -20.78
N LEU A 26 3.25 3.17 -21.00
CA LEU A 26 2.83 2.49 -22.22
C LEU A 26 1.31 2.54 -22.41
N ILE A 27 0.55 2.28 -21.34
CA ILE A 27 -0.91 2.39 -21.33
C ILE A 27 -1.37 3.81 -21.71
N ARG A 28 -0.74 4.83 -21.12
CA ARG A 28 -1.05 6.24 -21.44
C ARG A 28 -0.66 6.61 -22.88
N LYS A 29 0.46 6.08 -23.39
CA LYS A 29 0.94 6.39 -24.75
C LYS A 29 0.12 5.71 -25.85
N PHE A 30 -0.31 4.48 -25.61
CA PHE A 30 -1.08 3.69 -26.58
C PHE A 30 -2.60 3.83 -26.43
N ASN A 31 -3.09 4.66 -25.48
CA ASN A 31 -4.53 4.80 -25.18
C ASN A 31 -5.23 3.43 -25.09
N VAL A 32 -4.58 2.50 -24.38
CA VAL A 32 -5.08 1.13 -24.27
C VAL A 32 -6.40 1.19 -23.52
N LYS A 33 -7.48 0.86 -24.23
CA LYS A 33 -8.82 0.77 -23.65
C LYS A 33 -8.87 -0.43 -22.70
N THR A 34 -9.64 -0.32 -21.63
CA THR A 34 -9.89 -1.47 -20.75
C THR A 34 -10.54 -2.61 -21.56
N ILE A 35 -10.60 -3.81 -20.98
CA ILE A 35 -11.29 -4.96 -21.59
C ILE A 35 -12.76 -4.63 -21.93
N HIS A 36 -13.32 -3.59 -21.30
CA HIS A 36 -14.67 -3.06 -21.53
C HIS A 36 -14.72 -1.80 -22.42
N GLY A 37 -13.61 -1.37 -23.03
CA GLY A 37 -13.60 -0.26 -23.99
C GLY A 37 -13.47 1.14 -23.39
N GLU A 38 -13.32 1.26 -22.07
CA GLU A 38 -13.21 2.56 -21.36
C GLU A 38 -11.78 3.10 -21.41
N GLU A 39 -11.64 4.42 -21.51
CA GLU A 39 -10.34 5.10 -21.40
C GLU A 39 -9.82 4.99 -19.96
N ILE A 40 -8.53 4.63 -19.82
CA ILE A 40 -7.90 4.52 -18.51
C ILE A 40 -7.61 5.93 -17.98
N HIS A 41 -8.60 6.52 -17.32
CA HIS A 41 -8.47 7.81 -16.64
C HIS A 41 -7.79 7.63 -15.28
N PHE A 42 -6.52 8.04 -15.21
CA PHE A 42 -5.80 8.11 -13.94
C PHE A 42 -6.24 9.36 -13.17
N HIS A 43 -7.13 9.19 -12.18
CA HIS A 43 -7.51 10.28 -11.28
C HIS A 43 -6.34 10.66 -10.35
N PRO A 44 -5.81 11.89 -10.41
CA PRO A 44 -4.74 12.31 -9.52
C PRO A 44 -5.26 12.37 -8.08
N LYS A 45 -4.58 11.67 -7.18
CA LYS A 45 -4.89 11.69 -5.76
C LYS A 45 -4.55 13.09 -5.22
N LYS A 46 -5.55 13.84 -4.74
CA LYS A 46 -5.32 15.17 -4.15
C LYS A 46 -4.43 15.03 -2.92
N PHE A 47 -3.30 15.74 -2.93
CA PHE A 47 -2.40 15.78 -1.78
C PHE A 47 -3.08 16.53 -0.63
N ASN A 48 -2.99 15.97 0.56
CA ASN A 48 -3.67 16.43 1.76
C ASN A 48 -2.68 16.33 2.94
N LYS A 49 -2.70 17.29 3.87
CA LYS A 49 -1.74 17.30 5.00
C LYS A 49 -1.87 16.06 5.89
N GLY A 50 -3.07 15.49 5.99
CA GLY A 50 -3.33 14.22 6.66
C GLY A 50 -2.57 13.02 6.08
N GLN A 51 -2.13 13.08 4.83
CA GLN A 51 -1.35 11.99 4.21
C GLN A 51 0.07 11.88 4.78
N ILE A 52 0.64 12.99 5.28
CA ILE A 52 1.95 13.00 5.95
C ILE A 52 1.83 12.30 7.30
N TYR A 53 0.89 12.73 8.13
CA TYR A 53 0.65 12.13 9.45
C TYR A 53 0.21 10.67 9.36
N GLY A 54 -0.73 10.36 8.45
CA GLY A 54 -1.16 8.99 8.19
C GLY A 54 -0.03 8.10 7.69
N GLY A 55 0.83 8.61 6.79
CA GLY A 55 2.00 7.89 6.30
C GLY A 55 3.03 7.60 7.40
N LEU A 56 3.27 8.55 8.29
CA LEU A 56 4.15 8.36 9.45
C LEU A 56 3.61 7.32 10.42
N ILE A 57 2.33 7.46 10.84
CA ILE A 57 1.69 6.50 11.76
C ILE A 57 1.66 5.10 11.15
N PHE A 58 1.35 4.98 9.86
CA PHE A 58 1.36 3.71 9.16
C PHE A 58 2.77 3.11 9.07
N GLY A 59 3.79 3.93 8.80
CA GLY A 59 5.19 3.51 8.78
C GLY A 59 5.67 3.01 10.15
N PHE A 60 5.32 3.71 11.24
CA PHE A 60 5.60 3.26 12.61
C PHE A 60 4.89 1.94 12.93
N GLY A 61 3.62 1.81 12.54
CA GLY A 61 2.88 0.56 12.66
C GLY A 61 3.59 -0.59 11.97
N TRP A 62 4.05 -0.39 10.72
CA TRP A 62 4.79 -1.40 9.98
C TRP A 62 6.14 -1.76 10.62
N ALA A 63 6.86 -0.77 11.16
CA ALA A 63 8.12 -1.00 11.87
C ALA A 63 7.92 -1.83 13.15
N LEU A 64 6.80 -1.62 13.87
CA LEU A 64 6.46 -2.34 15.09
C LEU A 64 5.95 -3.76 14.81
N THR A 65 5.09 -3.94 13.82
CA THR A 65 4.49 -5.24 13.50
C THR A 65 5.37 -6.10 12.60
N GLY A 66 6.35 -5.51 11.92
CA GLY A 66 7.22 -6.20 10.97
C GLY A 66 6.52 -6.71 9.70
N ALA A 67 5.23 -6.37 9.52
CA ALA A 67 4.41 -6.85 8.41
C ALA A 67 3.63 -5.69 7.76
N CYS A 68 3.71 -5.60 6.43
CA CYS A 68 2.84 -4.71 5.65
C CYS A 68 1.57 -5.49 5.25
N PRO A 69 0.51 -4.83 4.74
CA PRO A 69 -0.75 -5.50 4.42
C PRO A 69 -0.57 -6.74 3.52
N GLY A 70 0.37 -6.73 2.56
CA GLY A 70 0.66 -7.89 1.72
C GLY A 70 1.14 -9.12 2.50
N PRO A 71 2.26 -9.04 3.24
CA PRO A 71 2.72 -10.08 4.14
C PRO A 71 1.70 -10.48 5.22
N LEU A 72 0.88 -9.56 5.72
CA LEU A 72 -0.20 -9.88 6.66
C LEU A 72 -1.14 -10.94 6.09
N PHE A 73 -1.62 -10.76 4.86
CA PHE A 73 -2.49 -11.75 4.20
C PHE A 73 -1.73 -13.04 3.85
N ALA A 74 -0.48 -12.94 3.38
CA ALA A 74 0.34 -14.11 3.05
C ALA A 74 0.65 -14.97 4.30
N GLN A 75 0.97 -14.34 5.44
CA GLN A 75 1.30 -15.01 6.69
C GLN A 75 0.10 -15.77 7.28
N ILE A 76 -1.10 -15.19 7.17
CA ILE A 76 -2.36 -15.86 7.52
C ILE A 76 -2.55 -17.11 6.64
N GLY A 77 -2.31 -17.01 5.33
CA GLY A 77 -2.36 -18.15 4.41
C GLY A 77 -1.35 -19.26 4.74
N THR A 78 -0.20 -18.92 5.32
CA THR A 78 0.81 -19.89 5.78
C THR A 78 0.57 -20.46 7.18
N GLY A 79 -0.54 -20.11 7.85
CA GLY A 79 -0.93 -20.70 9.14
C GLY A 79 -0.48 -19.94 10.40
N PHE A 80 0.08 -18.74 10.27
CA PHE A 80 0.44 -17.91 11.43
C PHE A 80 -0.78 -17.16 11.98
N LEU A 81 -1.54 -17.82 12.86
CA LEU A 81 -2.78 -17.26 13.45
C LEU A 81 -2.56 -16.00 14.30
N VAL A 82 -1.35 -15.79 14.85
CA VAL A 82 -1.01 -14.58 15.62
C VAL A 82 -1.16 -13.31 14.78
N VAL A 83 -0.94 -13.41 13.46
CA VAL A 83 -1.04 -12.29 12.52
C VAL A 83 -2.51 -11.85 12.33
N ALA A 84 -3.49 -12.72 12.63
CA ALA A 84 -4.89 -12.35 12.62
C ALA A 84 -5.22 -11.26 13.66
N VAL A 85 -4.53 -11.22 14.81
CA VAL A 85 -4.71 -10.17 15.83
C VAL A 85 -4.26 -8.82 15.31
N VAL A 86 -3.13 -8.79 14.58
CA VAL A 86 -2.62 -7.57 13.94
C VAL A 86 -3.57 -7.12 12.83
N LEU A 87 -4.11 -8.04 12.04
CA LEU A 87 -5.09 -7.73 11.00
C LEU A 87 -6.38 -7.14 11.60
N LEU A 88 -6.93 -7.75 12.64
CA LEU A 88 -8.12 -7.24 13.34
C LEU A 88 -7.87 -5.86 13.93
N SER A 89 -6.68 -5.64 14.50
CA SER A 89 -6.28 -4.33 15.03
C SER A 89 -6.15 -3.28 13.93
N ALA A 90 -5.61 -3.66 12.76
CA ALA A 90 -5.51 -2.79 11.60
C ALA A 90 -6.90 -2.42 11.06
N ILE A 91 -7.83 -3.37 10.99
CA ILE A 91 -9.23 -3.15 10.59
C ILE A 91 -9.95 -2.23 11.58
N ALA A 92 -9.78 -2.46 12.88
CA ALA A 92 -10.35 -1.59 13.91
C ALA A 92 -9.79 -0.16 13.80
N GLY A 93 -8.48 -0.02 13.57
CA GLY A 93 -7.83 1.27 13.37
C GLY A 93 -8.34 2.02 12.14
N THR A 94 -8.51 1.34 11.00
CA THR A 94 -9.05 1.96 9.78
C THR A 94 -10.53 2.32 9.94
N TRP A 95 -11.31 1.54 10.68
CA TRP A 95 -12.71 1.84 10.95
C TRP A 95 -12.87 3.07 11.86
N ILE A 96 -12.08 3.15 12.93
CA ILE A 96 -12.03 4.33 13.82
C ILE A 96 -11.60 5.57 13.04
N TYR A 97 -10.56 5.45 12.21
CA TYR A 97 -10.13 6.55 11.35
C TYR A 97 -11.23 6.95 10.36
N GLY A 98 -11.93 5.99 9.75
CA GLY A 98 -13.05 6.22 8.85
C GLY A 98 -14.19 6.98 9.51
N TYR A 99 -14.51 6.66 10.76
CA TYR A 99 -15.51 7.36 11.56
C TYR A 99 -15.10 8.80 11.92
N PHE A 100 -13.83 9.01 12.29
CA PHE A 100 -13.32 10.34 12.62
C PHE A 100 -12.89 11.18 11.42
N ARG A 101 -12.88 10.60 10.22
CA ARG A 101 -12.42 11.24 8.98
C ARG A 101 -13.15 12.55 8.68
N GLU A 102 -14.45 12.60 8.92
CA GLU A 102 -15.28 13.79 8.68
C GLU A 102 -14.95 14.96 9.62
N LYS A 103 -14.34 14.68 10.79
CA LYS A 103 -13.98 15.68 11.81
C LYS A 103 -12.52 16.10 11.77
N LEU A 104 -11.68 15.46 10.97
CA LEU A 104 -10.24 15.76 10.89
C LEU A 104 -9.98 16.83 9.82
N PRO A 105 -9.13 17.84 10.07
CA PRO A 105 -8.80 18.85 9.07
C PRO A 105 -8.02 18.20 7.91
N HIS A 106 -8.54 18.41 6.71
CA HIS A 106 -8.01 17.93 5.43
C HIS A 106 -6.93 18.91 4.94
#